data_AF-A0AAW6BYZ2-F1
#
_entry.id   AF-A0AAW6BYZ2-F1
#
_cell.length_a   1.000
_cell.length_b   1.000
_cell.length_c   1.000
_cell.angle_alpha   90.00
_cell.angle_beta   90.00
_cell.angle_gamma   90.00
#
_symmetry.space_group_name_H-M   'P 1'
#
loop_
_entity.id
_entity.type
_entity.pdbx_description
1 polymer ?
#
loop_
_entity_poly.entity_id
_entity_poly.type
_entity_poly.pdbx_seq_one_letter_code
_entity_poly.pdbx_strand_id
1 'polypeptide(L)'
;MTTLQLRRLRAYNAAGWNDCQIADELGLTVGTVYYWRRLKLGLPAHRDASHKRLRDYTVYDRHGNVAAFGTARECARALGVKVETIYRLASRSARCRDGRVVREPDS
;
A
#
# COMPACT_ATOMS: atom_id res chain seq x y z
N MET A 1 6.19 -15.17 -19.11
CA MET A 1 4.95 -14.42 -19.42
C MET A 1 4.31 -15.06 -20.64
N THR A 2 3.09 -15.55 -20.54
CA THR A 2 2.35 -16.12 -21.68
C THR A 2 1.61 -15.03 -22.46
N THR A 3 1.16 -15.35 -23.67
CA THR A 3 0.37 -14.44 -24.52
C THR A 3 -0.93 -14.00 -23.84
N LEU A 4 -1.57 -14.90 -23.07
CA LEU A 4 -2.77 -14.59 -22.29
C LEU A 4 -2.46 -13.60 -21.15
N GLN A 5 -1.38 -13.83 -20.39
CA GLN A 5 -0.95 -12.91 -19.33
C GLN A 5 -0.61 -11.52 -19.89
N LEU A 6 -0.02 -11.45 -21.09
CA LEU A 6 0.27 -10.19 -21.78
C LEU A 6 -1.01 -9.41 -22.15
N ARG A 7 -2.02 -10.10 -22.67
CA ARG A 7 -3.34 -9.49 -22.96
C ARG A 7 -4.00 -8.98 -21.68
N ARG A 8 -4.01 -9.80 -20.62
CA ARG A 8 -4.58 -9.42 -19.32
C ARG A 8 -3.85 -8.23 -18.69
N LEU A 9 -2.51 -8.20 -18.71
CA LEU A 9 -1.72 -7.07 -18.22
C LEU A 9 -2.12 -5.76 -18.91
N ARG A 10 -2.28 -5.75 -20.24
CA ARG A 10 -2.74 -4.56 -20.98
C ARG A 10 -4.13 -4.12 -20.54
N ALA A 11 -5.05 -5.07 -20.39
CA ALA A 11 -6.43 -4.79 -19.96
C ALA A 11 -6.47 -4.19 -18.54
N TYR A 12 -5.77 -4.80 -17.58
CA TYR A 12 -5.72 -4.29 -16.21
C TYR A 12 -5.04 -2.93 -16.13
N ASN A 13 -3.93 -2.71 -16.85
CA ASN A 13 -3.29 -1.41 -16.90
C ASN A 13 -4.22 -0.34 -17.51
N ALA A 14 -4.97 -0.66 -18.57
CA ALA A 14 -5.95 0.26 -19.13
C ALA A 14 -7.10 0.56 -18.15
N ALA A 15 -7.45 -0.38 -17.27
CA ALA A 15 -8.40 -0.20 -16.19
C ALA A 15 -7.82 0.57 -14.98
N GLY A 16 -6.58 1.05 -15.05
CA GLY A 16 -5.96 1.86 -13.99
C GLY A 16 -5.35 1.06 -12.84
N TRP A 17 -5.20 -0.25 -12.99
CA TRP A 17 -4.60 -1.11 -11.96
C TRP A 17 -3.11 -0.84 -11.83
N ASN A 18 -2.59 -0.97 -10.61
CA ASN A 18 -1.17 -0.83 -10.32
C ASN A 18 -0.41 -2.15 -10.50
N ASP A 19 0.93 -2.08 -10.50
CA ASP A 19 1.80 -3.24 -10.73
C ASP A 19 1.65 -4.34 -9.67
N CYS A 20 1.28 -4.02 -8.43
CA CYS A 20 1.04 -5.00 -7.38
C CYS A 20 -0.26 -5.77 -7.61
N GLN A 21 -1.36 -5.08 -7.88
CA GLN A 21 -2.66 -5.71 -8.17
C GLN A 21 -2.56 -6.62 -9.40
N ILE A 22 -1.89 -6.15 -10.46
CA ILE A 22 -1.66 -6.94 -11.67
C ILE A 22 -0.78 -8.17 -11.36
N ALA A 23 0.23 -8.01 -10.50
CA ALA A 23 1.12 -9.11 -10.11
C ALA A 23 0.37 -10.19 -9.32
N ASP A 24 -0.42 -9.78 -8.32
CA ASP A 24 -1.22 -10.67 -7.49
C ASP A 24 -2.25 -11.44 -8.35
N GLU A 25 -2.98 -10.73 -9.22
CA GLU A 25 -3.99 -11.32 -10.10
C GLU A 25 -3.40 -12.28 -11.15
N LEU A 26 -2.20 -12.01 -11.64
CA LEU A 26 -1.54 -12.86 -12.65
C LEU A 26 -0.65 -13.95 -12.05
N GLY A 27 -0.49 -13.99 -10.73
CA GLY A 27 0.43 -14.90 -10.03
C GLY A 27 1.89 -14.66 -10.41
N LEU A 28 2.28 -13.39 -10.55
CA LEU A 28 3.61 -12.97 -10.98
C LEU A 28 4.30 -12.13 -9.91
N THR A 29 5.60 -11.92 -10.05
CA THR A 29 6.29 -10.93 -9.24
C THR A 29 6.01 -9.52 -9.78
N VAL A 30 5.95 -8.53 -8.89
CA VAL A 30 5.85 -7.10 -9.24
C VAL A 30 6.96 -6.69 -10.21
N GLY A 31 8.18 -7.23 -10.03
CA GLY A 31 9.32 -6.98 -10.93
C GLY A 31 9.08 -7.49 -12.36
N THR A 32 8.43 -8.65 -12.50
CA THR A 32 8.04 -9.18 -13.81
C THR A 32 7.00 -8.27 -14.48
N VAL A 33 5.99 -7.81 -13.75
CA VAL A 33 4.98 -6.87 -14.28
C VAL A 33 5.63 -5.56 -14.70
N TYR A 34 6.46 -4.97 -13.83
CA TYR A 34 7.21 -3.76 -14.13
C TYR A 34 8.05 -3.88 -15.42
N TYR A 35 8.79 -4.98 -15.57
CA TYR A 35 9.63 -5.21 -16.75
C TYR A 35 8.78 -5.21 -18.03
N TRP A 36 7.67 -5.95 -18.03
CA TRP A 36 6.81 -6.05 -19.22
C TRP A 36 6.04 -4.75 -19.48
N ARG A 37 5.40 -4.18 -18.46
CA ARG A 37 4.65 -2.93 -18.58
C ARG A 37 5.54 -1.79 -19.06
N ARG A 38 6.66 -1.52 -18.37
CA ARG A 38 7.52 -0.35 -18.64
C ARG A 38 8.46 -0.59 -19.80
N LEU A 39 9.23 -1.68 -19.78
CA LEU A 39 10.36 -1.86 -20.70
C LEU A 39 9.98 -2.53 -22.02
N LYS A 40 8.92 -3.35 -22.03
CA LYS A 40 8.47 -4.04 -23.25
C LYS A 40 7.26 -3.41 -23.90
N LEU A 41 6.36 -2.83 -23.11
CA LEU A 41 5.09 -2.29 -23.61
C LEU A 41 5.00 -0.75 -23.54
N GLY A 42 5.90 -0.09 -22.82
CA GLY A 42 5.91 1.38 -22.68
C GLY A 42 4.67 1.96 -21.98
N LEU A 43 3.94 1.16 -21.19
CA LEU A 43 2.69 1.57 -20.55
C LEU A 43 2.94 2.41 -19.29
N PRO A 44 2.09 3.42 -19.01
CA PRO A 44 2.24 4.25 -17.82
C PRO A 44 2.02 3.45 -16.54
N ALA A 45 2.67 3.87 -15.46
CA ALA A 45 2.45 3.28 -14.14
C ALA A 45 1.25 3.95 -13.46
N HIS A 46 0.33 3.16 -12.95
CA HIS A 46 -0.70 3.64 -12.03
C HIS A 46 -0.14 3.52 -10.61
N ARG A 47 0.15 4.67 -10.00
CA ARG A 47 0.66 4.69 -8.62
C ARG A 47 -0.51 4.58 -7.66
N ASP A 48 -0.37 3.72 -6.68
CA ASP A 48 -1.26 3.67 -5.52
C ASP A 48 -1.09 4.91 -4.65
N ALA A 49 -1.76 5.99 -5.02
CA ALA A 49 -2.03 7.07 -4.09
C ALA A 49 -3.12 6.68 -3.08
N SER A 50 -3.97 5.70 -3.43
CA SER A 50 -5.14 5.24 -2.69
C SER A 50 -4.79 4.32 -1.51
N HIS A 51 -3.95 3.30 -1.70
CA HIS A 51 -3.63 2.29 -0.66
C HIS A 51 -2.93 2.84 0.59
N LYS A 52 -2.30 4.02 0.53
CA LYS A 52 -1.80 4.70 1.74
C LYS A 52 -2.89 5.44 2.50
N ARG A 53 -3.91 5.94 1.81
CA ARG A 53 -4.95 6.80 2.35
C ARG A 53 -6.15 6.04 2.94
N LEU A 54 -6.37 4.80 2.51
CA LEU A 54 -7.53 3.99 2.88
C LEU A 54 -7.26 2.92 3.94
N ARG A 55 -6.03 2.82 4.45
CA ARG A 55 -5.70 1.80 5.43
C ARG A 55 -5.90 2.27 6.84
N ASP A 56 -6.42 1.36 7.64
CA ASP A 56 -6.57 1.53 9.06
C ASP A 56 -5.26 1.27 9.78
N TYR A 57 -5.03 2.10 10.78
CA TYR A 57 -3.90 2.03 11.68
C TYR A 57 -4.43 1.93 13.10
N THR A 58 -3.78 1.10 13.89
CA THR A 58 -3.94 1.08 15.34
C THR A 58 -2.71 1.73 15.96
N VAL A 59 -2.92 2.87 16.62
CA VAL A 59 -1.88 3.59 17.35
C VAL A 59 -2.00 3.26 18.83
N TYR A 60 -0.93 2.77 19.43
CA TYR A 60 -0.85 2.43 20.84
C TYR A 60 -0.13 3.52 21.63
N ASP A 61 -0.58 3.77 22.85
CA ASP A 61 0.11 4.63 23.80
C ASP A 61 1.35 3.93 24.40
N ARG A 62 2.05 4.61 25.32
CA ARG A 62 3.21 4.04 26.02
C ARG A 62 2.86 2.89 26.98
N HIS A 63 1.58 2.73 27.31
CA HIS A 63 1.03 1.75 28.24
C HIS A 63 0.41 0.54 27.51
N GLY A 64 0.37 0.55 26.18
CA GLY A 64 -0.21 -0.51 25.36
C GLY A 64 -1.71 -0.36 25.11
N ASN A 65 -2.34 0.75 25.48
CA ASN A 65 -3.75 1.01 25.15
C ASN A 65 -3.89 1.59 23.75
N VAL A 66 -5.02 1.33 23.09
CA VAL A 66 -5.34 1.94 21.80
C VAL A 66 -5.59 3.44 22.01
N ALA A 67 -4.67 4.26 21.50
CA ALA A 67 -4.76 5.71 21.52
C ALA A 67 -5.57 6.26 20.34
N ALA A 68 -5.53 5.58 19.19
CA ALA A 68 -6.36 5.90 18.03
C ALA A 68 -6.50 4.70 17.09
N PHE A 69 -7.64 4.63 16.40
CA PHE A 69 -7.93 3.63 15.37
C PHE A 69 -8.59 4.30 14.16
N GLY A 70 -8.33 3.78 12.96
CA GLY A 70 -8.89 4.25 11.69
C GLY A 70 -7.81 4.71 10.72
N THR A 71 -8.19 5.50 9.72
CA THR A 71 -7.25 5.97 8.70
C THR A 71 -6.12 6.81 9.31
N ALA A 72 -5.00 6.94 8.60
CA ALA A 72 -3.90 7.80 9.04
C ALA A 72 -4.34 9.25 9.31
N ARG A 73 -5.39 9.74 8.63
CA ARG A 73 -5.96 11.08 8.88
C ARG A 73 -6.76 11.15 10.17
N GLU A 74 -7.56 10.13 10.45
CA GLU A 74 -8.36 10.05 11.67
C GLU A 74 -7.46 9.89 12.89
N CYS A 75 -6.45 9.01 12.81
CA CYS A 75 -5.45 8.87 13.86
C CYS A 75 -4.69 10.19 14.11
N ALA A 76 -4.27 10.87 13.04
CA ALA A 76 -3.59 12.15 13.13
C ALA A 76 -4.46 13.22 13.81
N ARG A 77 -5.75 13.28 13.45
CA ARG A 77 -6.71 14.19 14.05
C ARG A 77 -6.95 13.87 15.53
N ALA A 78 -7.14 12.60 15.88
CA ALA A 78 -7.36 12.16 17.26
C ALA A 78 -6.17 12.46 18.17
N LEU A 79 -4.95 12.32 17.64
CA LEU A 79 -3.71 12.55 18.39
C LEU A 79 -3.20 14.01 18.30
N GLY A 80 -3.84 14.88 17.52
CA GLY A 80 -3.40 16.26 17.30
C GLY A 80 -2.05 16.38 16.57
N VAL A 81 -1.69 15.40 15.75
CA VAL A 81 -0.42 15.36 15.00
C VAL A 81 -0.65 15.50 13.51
N LYS A 82 0.42 15.80 12.75
CA LYS A 82 0.38 15.76 11.28
C LYS A 82 0.27 14.32 10.77
N VAL A 83 -0.43 14.10 9.66
CA VAL A 83 -0.62 12.77 9.04
C VAL A 83 0.71 12.10 8.70
N GLU A 84 1.71 12.89 8.28
CA GLU A 84 3.07 12.44 8.00
C GLU A 84 3.74 11.80 9.22
N THR A 85 3.34 12.22 10.43
CA THR A 85 3.82 11.64 11.68
C THR A 85 3.33 10.22 11.85
N ILE A 86 2.08 9.92 11.48
CA ILE A 86 1.53 8.56 11.53
C ILE A 86 2.32 7.64 10.60
N TYR A 87 2.57 8.06 9.35
CA TYR A 87 3.38 7.27 8.42
C TYR A 87 4.82 7.04 8.91
N ARG A 88 5.43 8.07 9.51
CA ARG A 88 6.79 7.96 10.07
C ARG A 88 6.82 6.98 11.24
N LEU A 89 5.83 7.05 12.13
CA LEU A 89 5.71 6.13 13.26
C LEU A 89 5.44 4.71 12.79
N ALA A 90 4.52 4.48 11.85
CA ALA A 90 4.27 3.16 11.27
C ALA A 90 5.52 2.55 10.63
N SER A 91 6.25 3.35 9.84
CA SER A 91 7.52 2.91 9.22
C SER A 91 8.58 2.56 10.26
N ARG A 92 8.72 3.39 11.30
CA ARG A 92 9.63 3.13 12.42
C ARG A 92 9.21 1.86 13.16
N SER A 93 7.93 1.69 13.48
CA SER A 93 7.40 0.55 14.21
C SER A 93 7.58 -0.76 13.45
N ALA A 94 7.41 -0.75 12.13
CA ALA A 94 7.71 -1.92 11.29
C ALA A 94 9.21 -2.27 11.31
N ARG A 95 10.09 -1.27 11.27
CA ARG A 95 11.55 -1.48 11.29
C ARG A 95 12.07 -1.92 12.66
N CYS A 96 11.60 -1.29 13.73
CA CYS A 96 12.05 -1.53 15.11
C CYS A 96 11.25 -2.64 15.81
N ARG A 97 10.15 -3.11 15.21
CA ARG A 97 9.20 -4.08 15.79
C ARG A 97 8.68 -3.66 17.17
N ASP A 98 8.50 -2.35 17.36
CA ASP A 98 8.08 -1.78 18.65
C ASP A 98 6.55 -1.76 18.86
N GLY A 99 5.77 -2.11 17.83
CA GLY A 99 4.32 -2.26 17.90
C GLY A 99 3.54 -0.98 18.17
N ARG A 100 4.18 0.19 18.24
CA ARG A 100 3.48 1.45 18.61
C ARG A 100 2.46 1.90 17.59
N VAL A 101 2.71 1.64 16.31
CA VAL A 101 1.74 1.86 15.24
C VAL A 101 1.70 0.63 14.36
N VAL A 102 0.55 -0.02 14.35
CA VAL A 102 0.29 -1.22 13.55
C VAL A 102 -0.58 -0.81 12.36
N ARG A 103 -0.24 -1.32 11.19
CA ARG A 103 -1.03 -1.18 9.96
C ARG A 103 -1.91 -2.42 9.86
N GLU A 104 -3.22 -2.24 9.96
CA GLU A 104 -4.15 -3.36 9.90
C GLU A 104 -4.22 -3.89 8.45
N PRO A 105 -4.41 -5.21 8.26
CA PRO A 105 -4.68 -5.78 6.95
C PRO A 105 -6.00 -5.24 6.39
N ASP A 106 -6.07 -5.13 5.06
CA ASP A 106 -7.30 -4.71 4.37
C ASP A 106 -8.41 -5.73 4.74
N SER A 107 -9.51 -5.27 5.37
CA SER A 107 -10.67 -6.10 5.76
C SER A 107 -11.55 -6.49 4.58
#